data_AF-A0ABD3NQD5-F1
#
_entry.id   AF-A0ABD3NQD5-F1
#
_cell.length_a   1.000
_cell.length_b   1.000
_cell.length_c   1.000
_cell.angle_alpha   90.00
_cell.angle_beta   90.00
_cell.angle_gamma   90.00
#
_symmetry.space_group_name_H-M   'P 1'
#
loop_
_entity.id
_entity.type
_entity.pdbx_description
1 polymer ?
#
loop_
_entity_poly.entity_id
_entity_poly.type
_entity_poly.pdbx_seq_one_letter_code
_entity_poly.pdbx_strand_id
1 'polypeptide(L)'
;MPPIKSLFVAALTKLATTSHALSTNPFASNIQPLQVWDNVLPDANQRRTLHEFASQNGLGHACFTRPLTSRERRNPIELVLDAILNEIESETGQEVVKPHFVEYWSRQEWRHIEAHADVDESLAKVHDKDMPSIEERKAKYPSTFHKQSGGYRYPTHGHVLYLQIGRDVKGPTVVFPGCSSGGDLYSKECTNNDSFDNISKTVQMISIPAVSGRLLRFNGKDIHAVPRPHDLWLLPFVSGSADFEPEDQWGRSVILFNVWPGEEASPLDVLLNAPSNVMDCSTELELCNKYFDWESVPISQPREDLEPTDANAKQSVKVWLVGNERRRDYPMRTVPLLCPERGGQDVVRDALAEGSKVTELWLRQP
;
A
#
# COMPACT_ATOMS: atom_id res chain seq x y z
N MET A 1 35.60 -62.85 -18.58
CA MET A 1 34.26 -63.26 -18.12
C MET A 1 34.35 -63.57 -16.63
N PRO A 2 33.95 -62.60 -15.78
CA PRO A 2 32.74 -62.70 -14.94
C PRO A 2 31.92 -61.37 -14.95
N PRO A 3 30.74 -61.29 -14.28
CA PRO A 3 29.66 -60.39 -14.69
C PRO A 3 29.66 -59.01 -14.03
N ILE A 4 29.16 -58.04 -14.80
CA ILE A 4 28.85 -56.65 -14.43
C ILE A 4 27.61 -56.63 -13.54
N LYS A 5 27.73 -56.07 -12.33
CA LYS A 5 26.60 -55.81 -11.43
C LYS A 5 26.17 -54.35 -11.50
N SER A 6 24.96 -54.18 -12.05
CA SER A 6 23.85 -53.36 -11.57
C SER A 6 24.08 -51.89 -11.19
N LEU A 7 23.51 -51.02 -12.02
CA LEU A 7 23.19 -49.62 -11.75
C LEU A 7 22.34 -49.45 -10.47
N PHE A 8 22.73 -48.49 -9.63
CA PHE A 8 21.85 -47.87 -8.63
C PHE A 8 21.06 -46.74 -9.30
N VAL A 9 19.73 -46.91 -9.40
CA VAL A 9 18.77 -45.83 -9.64
C VAL A 9 18.23 -45.43 -8.28
N ALA A 10 18.60 -44.24 -7.80
CA ALA A 10 17.97 -43.63 -6.62
C ALA A 10 16.74 -42.84 -7.09
N ALA A 11 15.56 -43.38 -6.84
CA ALA A 11 14.29 -42.69 -7.02
C ALA A 11 14.12 -41.65 -5.90
N LEU A 12 14.05 -40.37 -6.27
CA LEU A 12 13.67 -39.30 -5.36
C LEU A 12 12.15 -39.32 -5.17
N THR A 13 11.71 -39.75 -4.00
CA THR A 13 10.35 -39.57 -3.52
C THR A 13 10.22 -38.14 -2.98
N LYS A 14 9.64 -37.21 -3.76
CA LYS A 14 9.16 -35.93 -3.22
C LYS A 14 7.68 -36.06 -2.89
N LEU A 15 7.41 -35.90 -1.60
CA LEU A 15 6.11 -35.84 -0.97
C LEU A 15 5.20 -34.81 -1.65
N ALA A 16 3.97 -35.23 -1.92
CA ALA A 16 2.86 -34.37 -2.28
C ALA A 16 2.49 -33.51 -1.05
N THR A 17 2.78 -32.22 -1.12
CA THR A 17 2.13 -31.21 -0.29
C THR A 17 0.77 -30.91 -0.89
N THR A 18 -0.26 -31.17 -0.09
CA THR A 18 -1.67 -30.87 -0.33
C THR A 18 -1.85 -29.39 -0.67
N SER A 19 -2.17 -29.12 -1.94
CA SER A 19 -2.68 -27.82 -2.38
C SER A 19 -4.13 -27.69 -1.91
N HIS A 20 -4.40 -26.85 -0.92
CA HIS A 20 -5.76 -26.36 -0.72
C HIS A 20 -6.13 -25.49 -1.92
N ALA A 21 -7.09 -25.97 -2.70
CA ALA A 21 -7.65 -25.29 -3.85
C ALA A 21 -8.19 -23.92 -3.42
N LEU A 22 -7.59 -22.85 -3.97
CA LEU A 22 -8.17 -21.52 -3.96
C LEU A 22 -9.51 -21.59 -4.69
N SER A 23 -10.57 -21.25 -3.98
CA SER A 23 -11.92 -21.11 -4.53
C SER A 23 -11.91 -19.99 -5.56
N THR A 24 -11.93 -20.37 -6.84
CA THR A 24 -11.98 -19.43 -7.97
C THR A 24 -13.42 -18.93 -8.13
N ASN A 25 -13.72 -17.79 -7.50
CA ASN A 25 -14.99 -17.11 -7.73
C ASN A 25 -14.88 -16.31 -9.05
N PRO A 26 -15.61 -16.66 -10.13
CA PRO A 26 -15.38 -16.15 -11.48
C PRO A 26 -15.90 -14.72 -11.72
N PHE A 27 -16.33 -14.02 -10.66
CA PHE A 27 -16.79 -12.63 -10.70
C PHE A 27 -15.89 -11.66 -9.90
N ALA A 28 -14.74 -12.13 -9.38
CA ALA A 28 -13.72 -11.24 -8.86
C ALA A 28 -13.08 -10.49 -10.04
N SER A 29 -13.52 -9.25 -10.29
CA SER A 29 -12.76 -8.28 -11.09
C SER A 29 -11.28 -8.38 -10.73
N ASN A 30 -10.37 -8.33 -11.72
CA ASN A 30 -8.90 -8.36 -11.62
C ASN A 30 -8.34 -7.37 -10.58
N ILE A 31 -8.57 -7.61 -9.29
CA ILE A 31 -7.93 -6.91 -8.20
C ILE A 31 -6.57 -7.58 -8.09
N GLN A 32 -5.54 -6.92 -8.62
CA GLN A 32 -4.18 -7.35 -8.32
C GLN A 32 -4.00 -7.33 -6.80
N PRO A 33 -3.50 -8.42 -6.20
CA PRO A 33 -3.30 -8.49 -4.77
C PRO A 33 -2.29 -7.44 -4.32
N LEU A 34 -2.36 -7.06 -3.05
CA LEU A 34 -1.32 -6.28 -2.39
C LEU A 34 0.01 -7.03 -2.48
N GLN A 35 1.09 -6.33 -2.80
CA GLN A 35 2.42 -6.90 -2.99
C GLN A 35 3.45 -6.13 -2.15
N VAL A 36 4.37 -6.87 -1.52
CA VAL A 36 5.46 -6.31 -0.73
C VAL A 36 6.75 -6.99 -1.15
N TRP A 37 7.77 -6.18 -1.43
CA TRP A 37 9.09 -6.67 -1.78
C TRP A 37 10.15 -6.02 -0.90
N ASP A 38 11.03 -6.85 -0.35
CA ASP A 38 12.30 -6.45 0.21
C ASP A 38 13.39 -6.47 -0.87
N ASN A 39 14.54 -5.91 -0.52
CA ASN A 39 15.71 -5.88 -1.41
C ASN A 39 15.50 -5.09 -2.72
N VAL A 40 14.55 -4.15 -2.76
CA VAL A 40 14.33 -3.27 -3.94
C VAL A 40 15.43 -2.21 -4.04
N LEU A 41 15.75 -1.57 -2.92
CA LEU A 41 16.89 -0.65 -2.77
C LEU A 41 17.79 -1.14 -1.64
N PRO A 42 18.73 -2.08 -1.86
CA PRO A 42 19.57 -2.61 -0.78
C PRO A 42 20.70 -1.68 -0.34
N ASP A 43 21.19 -0.82 -1.24
CA ASP A 43 22.32 0.04 -0.96
C ASP A 43 21.92 1.18 0.00
N ALA A 44 22.55 1.19 1.18
CA ALA A 44 22.35 2.22 2.18
C ALA A 44 22.79 3.61 1.70
N ASN A 45 23.78 3.71 0.83
CA ASN A 45 24.24 4.98 0.28
C ASN A 45 23.21 5.54 -0.70
N GLN A 46 22.68 4.72 -1.61
CA GLN A 46 21.58 5.11 -2.49
C GLN A 46 20.35 5.59 -1.70
N ARG A 47 19.92 4.83 -0.68
CA ARG A 47 18.80 5.24 0.18
C ARG A 47 19.08 6.56 0.90
N ARG A 48 20.31 6.76 1.39
CA ARG A 48 20.73 8.02 2.01
C ARG A 48 20.65 9.19 1.03
N THR A 49 21.17 9.04 -0.19
CA THR A 49 21.11 10.08 -1.23
C THR A 49 19.65 10.46 -1.54
N LEU A 50 18.76 9.48 -1.68
CA LEU A 50 17.33 9.74 -1.88
C LEU A 50 16.69 10.43 -0.68
N HIS A 51 17.05 10.02 0.54
CA HIS A 51 16.56 10.62 1.77
C HIS A 51 17.03 12.08 1.91
N GLU A 52 18.31 12.37 1.65
CA GLU A 52 18.86 13.73 1.68
C GLU A 52 18.18 14.61 0.62
N PHE A 53 18.03 14.10 -0.60
CA PHE A 53 17.32 14.80 -1.67
C PHE A 53 15.86 15.08 -1.28
N ALA A 54 15.14 14.07 -0.77
CA ALA A 54 13.76 14.21 -0.32
C ALA A 54 13.64 15.24 0.81
N SER A 55 14.55 15.21 1.79
CA SER A 55 14.59 16.15 2.91
C SER A 55 14.83 17.59 2.46
N GLN A 56 15.73 17.79 1.49
CA GLN A 56 16.01 19.11 0.91
C GLN A 56 14.83 19.68 0.10
N ASN A 57 14.07 18.81 -0.57
CA ASN A 57 12.87 19.22 -1.32
C ASN A 57 11.61 19.31 -0.43
N GLY A 58 11.69 18.85 0.83
CA GLY A 58 10.60 18.87 1.80
C GLY A 58 9.39 18.03 1.38
N LEU A 59 8.21 18.49 1.77
CA LEU A 59 6.92 17.86 1.42
C LEU A 59 6.49 18.14 -0.04
N GLY A 60 7.45 18.31 -0.94
CA GLY A 60 7.21 18.57 -2.35
C GLY A 60 6.29 17.52 -2.97
N HIS A 61 5.37 17.99 -3.80
CA HIS A 61 4.42 17.18 -4.54
C HIS A 61 4.67 17.39 -6.03
N ALA A 62 4.93 16.32 -6.78
CA ALA A 62 5.33 16.39 -8.18
C ALA A 62 4.71 15.26 -8.99
N CYS A 63 4.66 15.45 -10.31
CA CYS A 63 4.21 14.43 -11.25
C CYS A 63 5.12 14.40 -12.47
N PHE A 64 5.43 13.22 -12.99
CA PHE A 64 6.17 13.08 -14.25
C PHE A 64 5.51 12.09 -15.20
N THR A 65 5.82 12.21 -16.48
CA THR A 65 5.40 11.25 -17.50
C THR A 65 6.44 10.15 -17.67
N ARG A 66 5.99 8.90 -17.66
CA ARG A 66 6.82 7.72 -17.91
C ARG A 66 6.43 7.00 -19.21
N PRO A 67 7.33 6.23 -19.84
CA PRO A 67 8.75 6.05 -19.46
C PRO A 67 9.55 7.35 -19.61
N LEU A 68 10.61 7.50 -18.82
CA LEU A 68 11.49 8.65 -18.94
C LEU A 68 12.27 8.57 -20.27
N THR A 69 12.04 9.52 -21.17
CA THR A 69 12.66 9.56 -22.51
C THR A 69 14.07 10.17 -22.52
N SER A 70 14.44 10.92 -21.49
CA SER A 70 15.78 11.46 -21.29
C SER A 70 16.15 11.43 -19.80
N ARG A 71 17.37 10.96 -19.50
CA ARG A 71 17.95 11.04 -18.16
C ARG A 71 18.45 12.45 -17.84
N GLU A 72 18.67 13.27 -18.86
CA GLU A 72 19.14 14.64 -18.66
C GLU A 72 18.02 15.47 -18.02
N ARG A 73 18.33 16.10 -16.88
CA ARG A 73 17.44 17.00 -16.12
C ARG A 73 16.28 16.31 -15.37
N ARG A 74 16.48 15.08 -14.91
CA ARG A 74 15.57 14.42 -13.97
C ARG A 74 16.18 14.35 -12.58
N ASN A 75 15.35 14.46 -11.57
CA ASN A 75 15.84 14.33 -10.20
C ASN A 75 16.05 12.85 -9.82
N PRO A 76 16.86 12.57 -8.78
CA PRO A 76 17.15 11.21 -8.37
C PRO A 76 15.92 10.35 -8.03
N ILE A 77 14.86 10.96 -7.48
CA ILE A 77 13.63 10.24 -7.14
C ILE A 77 12.94 9.74 -8.41
N GLU A 78 12.72 10.62 -9.40
CA GLU A 78 12.07 10.25 -10.67
C GLU A 78 12.81 9.13 -11.39
N LEU A 79 14.14 9.19 -11.41
CA LEU A 79 14.98 8.14 -12.01
C LEU A 79 14.78 6.78 -11.32
N VAL A 80 14.78 6.76 -9.99
CA VAL A 80 14.58 5.53 -9.21
C VAL A 80 13.17 4.98 -9.35
N LEU A 81 12.14 5.84 -9.31
CA LEU A 81 10.75 5.42 -9.48
C LEU A 81 10.51 4.85 -10.89
N ASP A 82 11.05 5.47 -11.94
CA ASP A 82 10.96 4.94 -13.30
C ASP A 82 11.67 3.58 -13.42
N ALA A 83 12.86 3.43 -12.83
CA ALA A 83 13.59 2.17 -12.82
C ALA A 83 12.81 1.04 -12.11
N ILE A 84 12.26 1.31 -10.92
CA ILE A 84 11.42 0.35 -10.17
C ILE A 84 10.21 -0.08 -11.00
N LEU A 85 9.50 0.87 -11.62
CA LEU A 85 8.32 0.57 -12.42
C LEU A 85 8.67 -0.21 -13.70
N ASN A 86 9.82 0.05 -14.32
CA ASN A 86 10.30 -0.73 -15.46
C ASN A 86 10.58 -2.20 -15.08
N GLU A 87 11.15 -2.45 -13.89
CA GLU A 87 11.38 -3.81 -13.39
C GLU A 87 10.05 -4.54 -13.11
N ILE A 88 9.05 -3.85 -12.53
CA ILE A 88 7.71 -4.41 -12.29
C ILE A 88 7.01 -4.79 -13.62
N GLU A 89 7.07 -3.93 -14.63
CA GLU A 89 6.41 -4.17 -15.92
C GLU A 89 7.09 -5.26 -16.74
N SER A 90 8.43 -5.33 -16.66
CA SER A 90 9.21 -6.37 -17.31
C SER A 90 8.79 -7.77 -16.82
N GLU A 91 8.54 -7.93 -15.52
CA GLU A 91 8.06 -9.19 -14.96
C GLU A 91 6.61 -9.52 -15.38
N THR A 92 5.71 -8.54 -15.40
CA THR A 92 4.30 -8.80 -15.74
C THR A 92 4.09 -9.10 -17.22
N GLY A 93 5.15 -9.05 -18.04
CA GLY A 93 5.08 -9.19 -19.49
C GLY A 93 4.27 -8.07 -20.15
N GLN A 94 4.02 -6.99 -19.42
CA GLN A 94 3.41 -5.79 -19.99
C GLN A 94 4.50 -5.07 -20.78
N GLU A 95 4.45 -5.18 -22.11
CA GLU A 95 5.24 -4.27 -22.94
C GLU A 95 4.93 -2.82 -22.49
N VAL A 96 5.97 -1.99 -22.39
CA VAL A 96 5.88 -0.55 -22.12
C VAL A 96 5.24 0.14 -23.33
N VAL A 97 3.98 -0.17 -23.65
CA VAL A 97 3.31 0.32 -24.87
C VAL A 97 2.66 1.67 -24.63
N LYS A 98 2.34 2.00 -23.37
CA LYS A 98 1.54 3.19 -23.06
C LYS A 98 2.20 4.07 -22.02
N PRO A 99 2.21 5.40 -22.22
CA PRO A 99 2.68 6.31 -21.22
C PRO A 99 1.80 6.22 -19.96
N HIS A 100 2.39 6.52 -18.82
CA HIS A 100 1.69 6.66 -17.54
C HIS A 100 2.12 7.97 -16.88
N PHE A 101 1.35 8.43 -15.90
CA PHE A 101 1.79 9.50 -15.01
C PHE A 101 2.15 8.92 -13.66
N VAL A 102 3.24 9.40 -13.09
CA VAL A 102 3.68 9.06 -11.73
C VAL A 102 3.64 10.32 -10.90
N GLU A 103 2.67 10.36 -9.99
CA GLU A 103 2.53 11.39 -8.97
C GLU A 103 3.27 10.91 -7.71
N TYR A 104 4.08 11.76 -7.09
CA TYR A 104 4.85 11.36 -5.91
C TYR A 104 5.07 12.52 -4.94
N TRP A 105 5.25 12.16 -3.67
CA TRP A 105 5.63 13.07 -2.59
C TRP A 105 6.48 12.33 -1.55
N SER A 106 7.20 13.09 -0.74
CA SER A 106 8.07 12.53 0.30
C SER A 106 7.62 12.94 1.70
N ARG A 107 7.93 12.11 2.69
CA ARG A 107 7.75 12.42 4.11
C ARG A 107 8.93 11.89 4.90
N GLN A 108 9.47 12.71 5.79
CA GLN A 108 10.60 12.35 6.67
C GLN A 108 10.15 12.18 8.13
N GLU A 109 8.90 12.56 8.44
CA GLU A 109 8.31 12.42 9.76
C GLU A 109 7.55 11.10 9.92
N TRP A 110 7.76 10.43 11.05
CA TRP A 110 6.82 9.41 11.52
C TRP A 110 5.60 10.15 12.10
N ARG A 111 4.46 10.17 11.42
CA ARG A 111 3.23 10.85 11.89
C ARG A 111 2.03 9.93 11.76
N HIS A 112 1.03 10.17 12.60
CA HIS A 112 -0.27 9.53 12.41
C HIS A 112 -0.90 10.00 11.10
N ILE A 113 -1.18 9.05 10.22
CA ILE A 113 -1.96 9.26 9.01
C ILE A 113 -3.29 8.53 9.20
N GLU A 114 -4.37 9.30 9.28
CA GLU A 114 -5.74 8.77 9.34
C GLU A 114 -6.02 7.95 8.07
N ALA A 115 -6.92 6.97 8.16
CA ALA A 115 -7.25 6.08 7.06
C ALA A 115 -7.95 6.83 5.92
N HIS A 116 -7.46 6.61 4.70
CA HIS A 116 -7.95 7.23 3.48
C HIS A 116 -7.57 6.42 2.24
N ALA A 117 -8.29 6.64 1.15
CA ALA A 117 -7.81 6.31 -0.18
C ALA A 117 -7.23 7.57 -0.84
N ASP A 118 -6.22 7.36 -1.69
CA ASP A 118 -5.65 8.42 -2.51
C ASP A 118 -6.59 8.74 -3.67
N VAL A 119 -6.87 10.01 -3.87
CA VAL A 119 -7.78 10.49 -4.92
C VAL A 119 -7.16 11.68 -5.62
N ASP A 120 -7.64 11.97 -6.83
CA ASP A 120 -7.37 13.26 -7.48
C ASP A 120 -8.07 14.38 -6.68
N GLU A 121 -7.37 14.90 -5.66
CA GLU A 121 -7.92 15.83 -4.64
C GLU A 121 -8.47 17.11 -5.28
N SER A 122 -7.77 17.63 -6.27
CA SER A 122 -8.17 18.86 -6.95
C SER A 122 -9.41 18.62 -7.81
N LEU A 123 -9.48 17.50 -8.52
CA LEU A 123 -10.68 17.11 -9.25
C LEU A 123 -11.85 16.87 -8.30
N ALA A 124 -11.61 16.22 -7.15
CA ALA A 124 -12.61 16.00 -6.11
C ALA A 124 -13.19 17.32 -5.58
N LYS A 125 -12.35 18.32 -5.32
CA LYS A 125 -12.76 19.67 -4.88
C LYS A 125 -13.54 20.44 -5.95
N VAL A 126 -13.18 20.29 -7.22
CA VAL A 126 -13.95 20.87 -8.33
C VAL A 126 -15.34 20.23 -8.37
N HIS A 127 -15.42 18.90 -8.23
CA HIS A 127 -16.67 18.16 -8.21
C HIS A 127 -17.56 18.44 -6.99
N ASP A 128 -16.99 18.93 -5.88
CA ASP A 128 -17.76 19.39 -4.72
C ASP A 128 -18.47 20.74 -5.00
N LYS A 129 -17.94 21.53 -5.95
CA LYS A 129 -18.44 22.87 -6.29
C LYS A 129 -19.35 22.85 -7.51
N ASP A 130 -18.91 22.16 -8.55
CA ASP A 130 -19.62 21.99 -9.80
C ASP A 130 -20.16 20.56 -9.84
N MET A 131 -21.39 20.38 -10.32
CA MET A 131 -22.02 19.06 -10.49
C MET A 131 -22.01 18.64 -11.98
N PRO A 132 -20.85 18.43 -12.65
CA PRO A 132 -20.86 17.79 -13.96
C PRO A 132 -21.45 16.39 -13.84
N SER A 133 -22.12 15.93 -14.90
CA SER A 133 -22.80 14.63 -14.89
C SER A 133 -21.80 13.50 -14.62
N ILE A 134 -22.26 12.46 -13.90
CA ILE A 134 -21.43 11.28 -13.58
C ILE A 134 -20.95 10.60 -14.88
N GLU A 135 -21.77 10.67 -15.91
CA GLU A 135 -21.61 10.06 -17.22
C GLU A 135 -20.49 10.73 -18.00
N GLU A 136 -20.40 12.07 -17.98
CA GLU A 136 -19.26 12.81 -18.54
C GLU A 136 -17.95 12.42 -17.87
N ARG A 137 -17.95 12.28 -16.55
CA ARG A 137 -16.75 11.91 -15.78
C ARG A 137 -16.29 10.50 -16.11
N LYS A 138 -17.24 9.56 -16.18
CA LYS A 138 -16.95 8.18 -16.57
C LYS A 138 -16.45 8.09 -18.02
N ALA A 139 -16.94 8.94 -18.91
CA ALA A 139 -16.41 9.02 -20.28
C ALA A 139 -14.98 9.56 -20.32
N LYS A 140 -14.67 10.56 -19.47
CA LYS A 140 -13.34 11.19 -19.40
C LYS A 140 -12.28 10.32 -18.72
N TYR A 141 -12.69 9.54 -17.70
CA TYR A 141 -11.80 8.76 -16.84
C TYR A 141 -12.31 7.31 -16.70
N PRO A 142 -12.42 6.55 -17.80
CA PRO A 142 -13.12 5.27 -17.81
C PRO A 142 -12.49 4.20 -16.91
N SER A 143 -11.20 4.29 -16.63
CA SER A 143 -10.46 3.30 -15.84
C SER A 143 -10.21 3.71 -14.39
N THR A 144 -10.20 5.01 -14.10
CA THR A 144 -9.87 5.53 -12.76
C THR A 144 -11.06 6.13 -12.02
N PHE A 145 -12.17 6.44 -12.69
CA PHE A 145 -13.37 6.98 -12.05
C PHE A 145 -14.30 5.88 -11.54
N HIS A 146 -14.63 5.95 -10.25
CA HIS A 146 -15.49 4.97 -9.59
C HIS A 146 -16.77 5.62 -9.04
N LYS A 147 -17.91 5.31 -9.68
CA LYS A 147 -19.23 5.83 -9.31
C LYS A 147 -19.66 5.40 -7.90
N GLN A 148 -19.43 4.14 -7.56
CA GLN A 148 -19.84 3.53 -6.29
C GLN A 148 -19.07 4.12 -5.10
N SER A 149 -17.84 4.56 -5.32
CA SER A 149 -16.98 5.14 -4.29
C SER A 149 -17.09 6.66 -4.30
N GLY A 150 -18.31 7.20 -4.14
CA GLY A 150 -18.55 8.65 -4.06
C GLY A 150 -18.24 9.47 -5.32
N GLY A 151 -17.97 8.82 -6.47
CA GLY A 151 -17.60 9.49 -7.72
C GLY A 151 -16.20 10.11 -7.69
N TYR A 152 -15.25 9.44 -7.05
CA TYR A 152 -13.85 9.84 -7.05
C TYR A 152 -13.05 9.17 -8.18
N ARG A 153 -11.89 9.77 -8.45
CA ARG A 153 -10.89 9.25 -9.36
C ARG A 153 -9.70 8.76 -8.53
N TYR A 154 -9.28 7.52 -8.75
CA TYR A 154 -8.23 6.85 -7.98
C TYR A 154 -7.05 6.48 -8.88
N PRO A 155 -5.82 6.44 -8.35
CA PRO A 155 -4.71 5.87 -9.09
C PRO A 155 -4.95 4.39 -9.39
N THR A 156 -4.28 3.86 -10.41
CA THR A 156 -4.32 2.42 -10.69
C THR A 156 -3.63 1.66 -9.55
N HIS A 157 -2.50 2.19 -9.07
CA HIS A 157 -1.73 1.62 -7.98
C HIS A 157 -1.16 2.73 -7.09
N GLY A 158 -1.23 2.50 -5.78
CA GLY A 158 -0.50 3.26 -4.77
C GLY A 158 0.74 2.48 -4.33
N HIS A 159 1.81 3.22 -4.00
CA HIS A 159 3.07 2.64 -3.57
C HIS A 159 3.68 3.40 -2.38
N VAL A 160 4.40 2.66 -1.53
CA VAL A 160 5.23 3.22 -0.46
C VAL A 160 6.62 2.61 -0.55
N LEU A 161 7.62 3.46 -0.79
CA LEU A 161 9.03 3.10 -0.79
C LEU A 161 9.69 3.64 0.49
N TYR A 162 10.20 2.74 1.31
CA TYR A 162 10.84 3.09 2.58
C TYR A 162 12.33 3.35 2.38
N LEU A 163 12.82 4.53 2.77
CA LEU A 163 14.21 4.92 2.58
C LEU A 163 15.04 4.73 3.85
N GLN A 164 14.58 5.33 4.96
CA GLN A 164 15.27 5.32 6.25
C GLN A 164 14.24 5.18 7.35
N ILE A 165 14.41 4.17 8.20
CA ILE A 165 13.55 3.87 9.34
C ILE A 165 14.38 3.89 10.61
N GLY A 166 13.99 4.74 11.57
CA GLY A 166 14.60 4.80 12.88
C GLY A 166 14.36 3.51 13.69
N ARG A 167 15.29 3.17 14.57
CA ARG A 167 15.31 1.88 15.29
C ARG A 167 14.08 1.65 16.18
N ASP A 168 13.43 2.72 16.63
CA ASP A 168 12.31 2.69 17.57
C ASP A 168 10.96 2.97 16.87
N VAL A 169 10.97 3.23 15.55
CA VAL A 169 9.75 3.43 14.76
C VAL A 169 8.94 2.13 14.73
N LYS A 170 7.79 2.17 15.40
CA LYS A 170 6.74 1.16 15.34
C LYS A 170 5.52 1.80 14.72
N GLY A 171 5.00 1.28 13.61
CA GLY A 171 3.96 2.03 12.90
C GLY A 171 3.87 1.58 11.47
N PRO A 172 3.17 0.46 11.22
CA PRO A 172 3.05 -0.10 9.89
C PRO A 172 2.25 0.86 9.00
N THR A 173 2.49 0.75 7.70
CA THR A 173 1.42 1.12 6.77
C THR A 173 0.36 0.03 6.87
N VAL A 174 -0.87 0.41 7.16
CA VAL A 174 -2.01 -0.51 7.18
C VAL A 174 -2.80 -0.29 5.91
N VAL A 175 -3.20 -1.37 5.23
CA VAL A 175 -4.07 -1.34 4.04
C VAL A 175 -5.31 -2.17 4.30
N PHE A 176 -6.46 -1.73 3.79
CA PHE A 176 -7.74 -2.41 3.83
C PHE A 176 -8.15 -2.79 2.39
N PRO A 177 -7.72 -3.96 1.89
CA PRO A 177 -7.95 -4.34 0.50
C PRO A 177 -9.44 -4.39 0.13
N GLY A 178 -9.78 -3.80 -1.01
CA GLY A 178 -11.15 -3.77 -1.50
C GLY A 178 -12.09 -2.84 -0.72
N CYS A 179 -11.56 -1.98 0.15
CA CYS A 179 -12.28 -0.89 0.79
C CYS A 179 -11.82 0.44 0.21
N SER A 180 -12.73 1.21 -0.38
CA SER A 180 -12.48 2.50 -1.01
C SER A 180 -12.99 3.70 -0.20
N SER A 181 -13.88 3.44 0.75
CA SER A 181 -14.45 4.45 1.65
C SER A 181 -14.59 3.92 3.09
N GLY A 182 -14.76 4.83 4.04
CA GLY A 182 -15.11 4.47 5.42
C GLY A 182 -16.43 3.69 5.52
N GLY A 183 -17.36 3.95 4.59
CA GLY A 183 -18.58 3.16 4.40
C GLY A 183 -18.27 1.69 4.15
N ASP A 184 -17.29 1.38 3.30
CA ASP A 184 -16.86 0.01 3.00
C ASP A 184 -16.31 -0.72 4.24
N LEU A 185 -15.67 0.01 5.16
CA LEU A 185 -15.19 -0.54 6.43
C LEU A 185 -16.36 -0.85 7.38
N TYR A 186 -17.40 -0.02 7.41
CA TYR A 186 -18.50 -0.16 8.36
C TYR A 186 -19.59 -1.14 7.89
N SER A 187 -19.97 -1.06 6.62
CA SER A 187 -21.03 -1.88 6.04
C SER A 187 -20.69 -2.15 4.59
N LYS A 188 -20.14 -3.33 4.32
CA LYS A 188 -20.16 -3.85 2.98
C LYS A 188 -21.59 -4.31 2.76
N GLU A 189 -22.48 -3.40 2.35
CA GLU A 189 -23.77 -3.82 1.81
C GLU A 189 -23.44 -4.68 0.59
N CYS A 190 -23.46 -6.00 0.79
CA CYS A 190 -23.39 -6.94 -0.31
C CYS A 190 -24.56 -6.60 -1.22
N THR A 191 -24.30 -5.89 -2.32
CA THR A 191 -25.31 -5.51 -3.32
C THR A 191 -25.84 -6.72 -4.11
N ASN A 192 -25.66 -7.94 -3.61
CA ASN A 192 -26.14 -9.15 -4.24
C ASN A 192 -27.10 -9.86 -3.27
N ASN A 193 -28.37 -9.88 -3.67
CA ASN A 193 -29.51 -10.54 -3.03
C ASN A 193 -29.39 -12.07 -2.90
N ASP A 194 -28.19 -12.64 -2.96
CA ASP A 194 -28.00 -14.09 -2.97
C ASP A 194 -27.44 -14.58 -1.64
N SER A 195 -28.30 -15.35 -0.96
CA SER A 195 -28.04 -16.32 0.10
C SER A 195 -27.72 -15.81 1.52
N PHE A 196 -28.69 -16.14 2.37
CA PHE A 196 -28.79 -16.21 3.83
C PHE A 196 -27.65 -16.92 4.59
N ASP A 197 -26.40 -16.84 4.14
CA ASP A 197 -25.30 -17.34 4.96
C ASP A 197 -24.78 -16.24 5.89
N ASN A 198 -24.86 -16.53 7.18
CA ASN A 198 -24.46 -15.71 8.34
C ASN A 198 -22.92 -15.55 8.39
N ILE A 199 -22.27 -15.30 7.25
CA ILE A 199 -20.83 -15.04 7.19
C ILE A 199 -20.59 -13.77 7.98
N SER A 200 -19.91 -13.90 9.12
CA SER A 200 -19.51 -12.80 9.98
C SER A 200 -18.91 -11.70 9.09
N LYS A 201 -19.54 -10.52 9.07
CA LYS A 201 -19.07 -9.42 8.25
C LYS A 201 -17.69 -9.01 8.76
N THR A 202 -16.66 -9.36 8.02
CA THR A 202 -15.27 -9.11 8.36
C THR A 202 -14.65 -8.15 7.36
N VAL A 203 -13.68 -7.38 7.85
CA VAL A 203 -12.87 -6.45 7.08
C VAL A 203 -11.43 -6.94 7.13
N GLN A 204 -10.87 -7.22 5.97
CA GLN A 204 -9.47 -7.59 5.83
C GLN A 204 -8.60 -6.36 6.12
N MET A 205 -7.59 -6.54 6.96
CA MET A 205 -6.60 -5.53 7.31
C MET A 205 -5.22 -6.15 7.16
N ILE A 206 -4.34 -5.52 6.38
CA ILE A 206 -2.96 -5.96 6.20
C ILE A 206 -2.04 -4.92 6.83
N SER A 207 -1.23 -5.35 7.79
CA SER A 207 -0.22 -4.54 8.47
C SER A 207 1.15 -4.77 7.83
N ILE A 208 1.76 -3.72 7.31
CA ILE A 208 3.07 -3.75 6.63
C ILE A 208 4.08 -2.96 7.46
N PRO A 209 5.03 -3.62 8.15
CA PRO A 209 6.03 -2.92 8.93
C PRO A 209 7.00 -2.17 8.03
N ALA A 210 7.48 -1.04 8.55
CA ALA A 210 8.40 -0.17 7.84
C ALA A 210 9.81 -0.75 7.89
N VAL A 211 10.34 -1.16 6.73
CA VAL A 211 11.68 -1.74 6.58
C VAL A 211 12.43 -0.94 5.52
N SER A 212 13.64 -0.48 5.82
CA SER A 212 14.42 0.33 4.86
C SER A 212 14.70 -0.45 3.58
N GLY A 213 14.43 0.16 2.42
CA GLY A 213 14.58 -0.45 1.10
C GLY A 213 13.39 -1.30 0.64
N ARG A 214 12.35 -1.46 1.47
CA ARG A 214 11.11 -2.17 1.13
C ARG A 214 10.24 -1.33 0.20
N LEU A 215 9.58 -2.00 -0.75
CA LEU A 215 8.52 -1.45 -1.58
C LEU A 215 7.19 -2.14 -1.25
N LEU A 216 6.16 -1.35 -1.00
CA LEU A 216 4.77 -1.77 -0.93
C LEU A 216 4.05 -1.28 -2.20
N ARG A 217 3.24 -2.14 -2.81
CA ARG A 217 2.28 -1.82 -3.87
C ARG A 217 0.89 -2.34 -3.51
N PHE A 218 -0.12 -1.53 -3.71
CA PHE A 218 -1.52 -1.88 -3.46
C PHE A 218 -2.43 -1.26 -4.53
N ASN A 219 -3.70 -1.68 -4.56
CA ASN A 219 -4.67 -1.09 -5.48
C ASN A 219 -4.89 0.38 -5.08
N GLY A 220 -4.83 1.30 -6.04
CA GLY A 220 -4.89 2.73 -5.71
C GLY A 220 -6.22 3.19 -5.08
N LYS A 221 -7.28 2.37 -5.17
CA LYS A 221 -8.54 2.64 -4.47
C LYS A 221 -8.56 2.17 -3.01
N ASP A 222 -7.63 1.34 -2.57
CA ASP A 222 -7.69 0.75 -1.24
C ASP A 222 -7.37 1.80 -0.17
N ILE A 223 -8.15 1.76 0.91
CA ILE A 223 -7.90 2.58 2.08
C ILE A 223 -6.61 2.13 2.73
N HIS A 224 -5.79 3.09 3.12
CA HIS A 224 -4.58 2.86 3.88
C HIS A 224 -4.40 3.93 4.95
N ALA A 225 -3.57 3.62 5.95
CA ALA A 225 -3.33 4.44 7.12
C ALA A 225 -1.94 4.21 7.70
N VAL A 226 -1.51 5.10 8.60
CA VAL A 226 -0.34 4.88 9.46
C VAL A 226 -0.74 5.21 10.90
N PRO A 227 -1.09 4.22 11.75
CA PRO A 227 -1.35 4.48 13.16
C PRO A 227 -0.07 4.94 13.86
N ARG A 228 -0.14 6.09 14.55
CA ARG A 228 0.91 6.57 15.47
C ARG A 228 0.27 7.12 16.75
N PRO A 229 0.67 6.66 17.94
CA PRO A 229 1.49 5.46 18.18
C PRO A 229 0.87 4.22 17.53
N HIS A 230 1.66 3.15 17.34
CA HIS A 230 1.19 1.96 16.63
C HIS A 230 -0.09 1.36 17.24
N ASP A 231 -0.32 1.56 18.54
CA ASP A 231 -1.51 1.12 19.29
C ASP A 231 -2.64 2.16 19.33
N LEU A 232 -2.54 3.26 18.58
CA LEU A 232 -3.52 4.37 18.58
C LEU A 232 -4.97 3.91 18.47
N TRP A 233 -5.26 2.92 17.62
CA TRP A 233 -6.61 2.43 17.39
C TRP A 233 -7.19 1.62 18.56
N LEU A 234 -6.34 1.26 19.51
CA LEU A 234 -6.68 0.51 20.72
C LEU A 234 -6.82 1.44 21.94
N LEU A 235 -6.36 2.68 21.84
CA LEU A 235 -6.37 3.63 22.95
C LEU A 235 -7.75 4.29 23.11
N PRO A 236 -8.19 4.52 24.37
CA PRO A 236 -9.43 5.25 24.63
C PRO A 236 -9.31 6.75 24.32
N PHE A 237 -8.10 7.32 24.41
CA PHE A 237 -7.78 8.73 24.12
C PHE A 237 -6.36 8.84 23.53
N VAL A 238 -6.14 9.85 22.69
CA VAL A 238 -4.83 10.16 22.08
C VAL A 238 -4.13 11.22 22.92
N SER A 239 -2.91 10.97 23.39
CA SER A 239 -2.11 11.98 24.11
C SER A 239 -0.73 12.15 23.47
N GLY A 240 -0.38 13.39 23.14
CA GLY A 240 0.95 13.82 22.71
C GLY A 240 1.18 13.82 21.20
N SER A 241 1.83 14.87 20.69
CA SER A 241 2.62 14.80 19.46
C SER A 241 3.97 14.20 19.81
N ALA A 242 4.33 13.07 19.22
CA ALA A 242 5.63 12.50 19.52
C ALA A 242 6.73 13.27 18.76
N ASP A 243 7.77 13.66 19.50
CA ASP A 243 8.98 14.24 18.96
C ASP A 243 9.56 13.30 17.89
N PHE A 244 10.10 13.87 16.81
CA PHE A 244 10.72 13.13 15.70
C PHE A 244 12.25 13.12 15.81
N GLU A 245 12.78 13.75 16.85
CA GLU A 245 14.21 13.77 17.16
C GLU A 245 14.52 12.81 18.32
N PRO A 246 15.65 12.09 18.24
CA PRO A 246 16.60 12.08 17.13
C PRO A 246 16.13 11.16 15.98
N GLU A 247 16.50 11.52 14.75
CA GLU A 247 15.99 10.89 13.52
C GLU A 247 16.39 9.40 13.39
N ASP A 248 17.55 9.02 13.90
CA ASP A 248 18.01 7.62 13.96
C ASP A 248 17.11 6.73 14.84
N GLN A 249 16.32 7.34 15.73
CA GLN A 249 15.38 6.65 16.61
C GLN A 249 13.96 6.70 16.06
N TRP A 250 13.50 7.89 15.67
CA TRP A 250 12.09 8.16 15.40
C TRP A 250 11.78 8.62 13.97
N GLY A 251 12.80 8.75 13.13
CA GLY A 251 12.68 9.18 11.74
C GLY A 251 12.04 8.11 10.85
N ARG A 252 11.13 8.53 9.97
CA ARG A 252 10.52 7.66 8.96
C ARG A 252 10.53 8.40 7.63
N SER A 253 11.55 8.11 6.82
CA SER A 253 11.69 8.63 5.48
C SER A 253 11.07 7.68 4.46
N VAL A 254 10.05 8.16 3.76
CA VAL A 254 9.33 7.44 2.71
C VAL A 254 9.14 8.31 1.47
N ILE A 255 9.09 7.65 0.32
CA ILE A 255 8.53 8.21 -0.92
C ILE A 255 7.21 7.48 -1.16
N LEU A 256 6.13 8.24 -1.28
CA LEU A 256 4.83 7.74 -1.69
C LEU A 256 4.64 8.10 -3.15
N PHE A 257 4.12 7.16 -3.95
CA PHE A 257 3.85 7.45 -5.35
C PHE A 257 2.68 6.65 -5.92
N ASN A 258 1.95 7.32 -6.79
CA ASN A 258 0.74 6.87 -7.44
C ASN A 258 0.97 6.75 -8.93
N VAL A 259 0.48 5.65 -9.52
CA VAL A 259 0.52 5.43 -10.97
C VAL A 259 -0.86 5.68 -11.55
N TRP A 260 -0.90 6.54 -12.57
CA TRP A 260 -2.10 6.91 -13.31
C TRP A 260 -1.96 6.54 -14.79
N PRO A 261 -3.04 6.14 -15.47
CA PRO A 261 -3.00 5.79 -16.88
C PRO A 261 -2.73 7.03 -17.75
N GLY A 262 -1.84 6.92 -18.73
CA GLY A 262 -1.53 8.04 -19.63
C GLY A 262 -2.51 8.22 -20.78
N GLU A 263 -3.49 7.33 -20.94
CA GLU A 263 -4.62 7.50 -21.86
C GLU A 263 -5.69 8.46 -21.32
N GLU A 264 -5.62 8.78 -20.03
CA GLU A 264 -6.48 9.75 -19.37
C GLU A 264 -5.70 11.04 -19.06
N ALA A 265 -6.36 12.09 -18.54
CA ALA A 265 -5.62 13.28 -18.10
C ALA A 265 -4.76 12.99 -16.86
N SER A 266 -3.65 13.68 -16.68
CA SER A 266 -2.87 13.61 -15.44
C SER A 266 -3.71 14.03 -14.22
N PRO A 267 -3.29 13.72 -12.98
CA PRO A 267 -3.90 14.29 -11.78
C PRO A 267 -3.98 15.81 -11.87
N LEU A 268 -5.09 16.39 -11.42
CA LEU A 268 -5.32 17.82 -11.54
C LEU A 268 -4.46 18.60 -10.53
N ASP A 269 -3.93 19.75 -10.94
CA ASP A 269 -3.17 20.68 -10.10
C ASP A 269 -1.84 20.12 -9.54
N VAL A 270 -1.31 19.07 -10.15
CA VAL A 270 0.06 18.60 -9.90
C VAL A 270 0.93 19.00 -11.09
N LEU A 271 1.99 19.76 -10.83
CA LEU A 271 2.88 20.25 -11.89
C LEU A 271 3.55 19.07 -12.59
N LEU A 272 3.11 18.81 -13.82
CA LEU A 272 3.64 17.75 -14.66
C LEU A 272 5.01 18.16 -15.23
N ASN A 273 6.02 17.33 -14.98
CA ASN A 273 7.40 17.52 -15.45
C ASN A 273 7.98 18.88 -15.02
N ALA A 274 7.70 19.29 -13.77
CA ALA A 274 8.27 20.52 -13.20
C ALA A 274 9.80 20.53 -13.35
N PRO A 275 10.42 21.69 -13.62
CA PRO A 275 11.87 21.79 -13.70
C PRO A 275 12.47 21.36 -12.35
N SER A 276 13.17 20.23 -12.36
CA SER A 276 13.78 19.67 -11.16
C SER A 276 15.11 20.38 -10.87
N ASN A 277 15.45 20.49 -9.58
CA ASN A 277 16.84 20.73 -9.19
C ASN A 277 17.67 19.54 -9.69
N VAL A 278 18.34 19.74 -10.83
CA VAL A 278 19.14 18.72 -11.46
C VAL A 278 20.38 18.52 -10.59
N MET A 279 20.45 17.38 -9.92
CA MET A 279 21.71 16.92 -9.37
C MET A 279 22.48 16.26 -10.52
N ASP A 280 23.74 16.65 -10.71
CA ASP A 280 24.61 16.09 -11.74
C ASP A 280 24.98 14.65 -11.39
N CYS A 281 24.03 13.73 -11.58
CA CYS A 281 24.17 12.32 -11.30
C CYS A 281 24.89 11.66 -12.49
N SER A 282 26.18 11.93 -12.61
CA SER A 282 27.04 11.51 -13.72
C SER A 282 27.53 10.06 -13.63
N THR A 283 27.08 9.29 -12.65
CA THR A 283 27.46 7.87 -12.49
C THR A 283 26.31 6.96 -12.85
N GLU A 284 26.61 5.89 -13.58
CA GLU A 284 25.78 4.70 -13.81
C GLU A 284 25.44 4.01 -12.48
N LEU A 285 24.72 4.70 -11.59
CA LEU A 285 24.15 4.10 -10.39
C LEU A 285 23.09 3.10 -10.83
N GLU A 286 23.23 1.86 -10.40
CA GLU A 286 22.13 0.90 -10.39
C GLU A 286 20.99 1.52 -9.56
N LEU A 287 19.95 2.02 -10.23
CA LEU A 287 18.89 2.83 -9.63
C LEU A 287 17.97 2.01 -8.70
N CYS A 288 17.93 0.69 -8.90
CA CYS A 288 17.34 -0.29 -8.01
C CYS A 288 17.90 -1.67 -8.38
N ASN A 289 17.67 -2.66 -7.51
CA ASN A 289 17.94 -4.06 -7.88
C ASN A 289 17.05 -4.51 -9.03
N LYS A 290 17.49 -5.58 -9.71
CA LYS A 290 16.66 -6.26 -10.70
C LYS A 290 15.52 -7.02 -10.05
N TYR A 291 14.40 -7.16 -10.76
CA TYR A 291 13.19 -7.79 -10.22
C TYR A 291 13.46 -9.18 -9.64
N PHE A 292 14.31 -9.99 -10.29
CA PHE A 292 14.64 -11.35 -9.84
C PHE A 292 15.46 -11.39 -8.53
N ASP A 293 16.09 -10.28 -8.15
CA ASP A 293 16.79 -10.12 -6.88
C ASP A 293 15.87 -9.60 -5.76
N TRP A 294 14.64 -9.19 -6.09
CA TRP A 294 13.68 -8.73 -5.09
C TRP A 294 13.13 -9.91 -4.29
N GLU A 295 12.99 -9.70 -2.99
CA GLU A 295 12.48 -10.73 -2.08
C GLU A 295 11.00 -10.47 -1.82
N SER A 296 10.12 -11.28 -2.42
CA SER A 296 8.69 -11.21 -2.12
C SER A 296 8.43 -11.55 -0.65
N VAL A 297 7.80 -10.63 0.08
CA VAL A 297 7.50 -10.79 1.50
C VAL A 297 6.14 -11.46 1.66
N PRO A 298 6.07 -12.69 2.20
CA PRO A 298 4.80 -13.39 2.35
C PRO A 298 3.90 -12.68 3.37
N ILE A 299 2.62 -12.62 3.05
CA ILE A 299 1.57 -12.16 3.96
C ILE A 299 1.21 -13.33 4.87
N SER A 300 1.46 -13.18 6.17
CA SER A 300 1.22 -14.22 7.16
C SER A 300 0.00 -13.90 8.02
N GLN A 301 -0.77 -14.92 8.38
CA GLN A 301 -1.80 -14.78 9.41
C GLN A 301 -1.18 -15.02 10.79
N PRO A 302 -1.66 -14.35 11.85
CA PRO A 302 -1.28 -14.66 13.22
C PRO A 302 -1.54 -16.12 13.54
N ARG A 303 -0.75 -16.68 14.47
CA ARG A 303 -0.94 -18.07 14.87
C ARG A 303 -2.31 -18.27 15.53
N GLU A 304 -2.96 -19.36 15.14
CA GLU A 304 -4.30 -19.74 15.61
C GLU A 304 -4.33 -20.28 17.05
N ASP A 305 -3.16 -20.49 17.68
CA ASP A 305 -3.02 -21.15 18.99
C ASP A 305 -3.28 -20.24 20.20
N LEU A 306 -3.57 -18.95 19.97
CA LEU A 306 -3.93 -18.01 21.03
C LEU A 306 -5.43 -18.07 21.32
N GLU A 307 -5.79 -18.87 22.33
CA GLU A 307 -7.14 -18.87 22.90
C GLU A 307 -7.47 -17.46 23.43
N PRO A 308 -8.52 -16.81 22.93
CA PRO A 308 -8.92 -15.50 23.43
C PRO A 308 -9.41 -15.64 24.87
N THR A 309 -8.99 -14.75 25.76
CA THR A 309 -9.82 -14.48 26.93
C THR A 309 -11.10 -13.79 26.46
N ASP A 310 -12.28 -14.30 26.81
CA ASP A 310 -13.61 -13.79 26.37
C ASP A 310 -13.77 -12.25 26.48
N ALA A 311 -13.05 -11.62 27.43
CA ALA A 311 -13.04 -10.17 27.61
C ALA A 311 -12.38 -9.39 26.45
N ASN A 312 -11.43 -9.98 25.74
CA ASN A 312 -10.62 -9.31 24.71
C ASN A 312 -11.25 -9.40 23.31
N ALA A 313 -12.10 -10.40 23.05
CA ALA A 313 -12.74 -10.56 21.74
C ALA A 313 -13.75 -9.43 21.45
N LYS A 314 -14.39 -8.84 22.48
CA LYS A 314 -15.36 -7.75 22.32
C LYS A 314 -14.74 -6.35 22.24
N GLN A 315 -13.41 -6.25 22.24
CA GLN A 315 -12.74 -4.94 22.24
C GLN A 315 -12.79 -4.28 20.86
N SER A 316 -13.02 -2.98 20.87
CA SER A 316 -13.13 -2.18 19.65
C SER A 316 -11.78 -1.73 19.13
N VAL A 317 -11.58 -1.80 17.81
CA VAL A 317 -10.53 -1.11 17.06
C VAL A 317 -11.17 0.13 16.43
N LYS A 318 -10.67 1.33 16.74
CA LYS A 318 -11.19 2.60 16.22
C LYS A 318 -10.34 3.10 15.07
N VAL A 319 -10.80 2.91 13.85
CA VAL A 319 -10.11 3.41 12.64
C VAL A 319 -10.54 4.85 12.38
N TRP A 320 -9.61 5.79 12.45
CA TRP A 320 -9.85 7.20 12.16
C TRP A 320 -9.81 7.46 10.66
N LEU A 321 -10.70 8.28 10.13
CA LEU A 321 -10.89 8.54 8.70
C LEU A 321 -10.61 10.00 8.31
N VAL A 322 -9.88 10.21 7.21
CA VAL A 322 -9.64 11.52 6.60
C VAL A 322 -10.87 12.02 5.85
N GLY A 323 -11.03 13.34 5.77
CA GLY A 323 -11.90 14.00 4.79
C GLY A 323 -13.21 14.51 5.35
N ASN A 324 -14.15 14.84 4.46
CA ASN A 324 -15.54 15.16 4.80
C ASN A 324 -16.42 13.89 4.72
N GLU A 325 -17.70 14.02 5.05
CA GLU A 325 -18.66 12.90 5.03
C GLU A 325 -18.73 12.23 3.65
N ARG A 326 -18.67 13.00 2.55
CA ARG A 326 -18.67 12.46 1.18
C ARG A 326 -17.44 11.60 0.90
N ARG A 327 -16.26 11.99 1.37
CA ARG A 327 -15.01 11.21 1.19
C ARG A 327 -15.02 9.94 2.02
N ARG A 328 -15.54 10.06 3.24
CA ARG A 328 -15.65 8.91 4.14
C ARG A 328 -16.76 7.96 3.70
N ASP A 329 -17.75 8.43 2.95
CA ASP A 329 -19.02 7.73 2.74
C ASP A 329 -19.59 7.23 4.09
N TYR A 330 -19.36 8.03 5.13
CA TYR A 330 -19.62 7.68 6.51
C TYR A 330 -19.67 8.95 7.36
N PRO A 331 -20.74 9.14 8.16
CA PRO A 331 -20.96 10.38 8.89
C PRO A 331 -19.87 10.63 9.93
N MET A 332 -19.44 9.58 10.63
CA MET A 332 -18.45 9.71 11.70
C MET A 332 -17.02 9.76 11.16
N ARG A 333 -16.12 10.42 11.90
CA ARG A 333 -14.68 10.41 11.61
C ARG A 333 -13.96 9.13 12.07
N THR A 334 -14.68 8.22 12.72
CA THR A 334 -14.12 6.97 13.24
C THR A 334 -15.04 5.82 12.89
N VAL A 335 -14.50 4.74 12.32
CA VAL A 335 -15.22 3.47 12.13
C VAL A 335 -14.88 2.55 13.30
N PRO A 336 -15.87 2.18 14.13
CA PRO A 336 -15.67 1.16 15.14
C PRO A 336 -15.69 -0.22 14.45
N LEU A 337 -14.58 -0.95 14.58
CA LEU A 337 -14.50 -2.37 14.25
C LEU A 337 -14.28 -3.15 15.56
N LEU A 338 -14.50 -4.45 15.52
CA LEU A 338 -14.19 -5.37 16.60
C LEU A 338 -12.91 -6.14 16.25
N CYS A 339 -12.14 -6.48 17.29
CA CYS A 339 -10.96 -7.32 17.12
C CYS A 339 -11.32 -8.70 16.51
N PRO A 340 -10.35 -9.39 15.89
CA PRO A 340 -10.53 -10.76 15.43
C PRO A 340 -11.05 -11.65 16.57
N GLU A 341 -11.87 -12.65 16.22
CA GLU A 341 -12.44 -13.57 17.22
C GLU A 341 -11.33 -14.33 17.95
N ARG A 342 -10.36 -14.85 17.20
CA ARG A 342 -9.17 -15.51 17.74
C ARG A 342 -8.09 -14.49 18.08
N GLY A 343 -7.45 -14.63 19.25
CA GLY A 343 -6.40 -13.73 19.73
C GLY A 343 -6.87 -12.32 20.16
N GLY A 344 -8.07 -11.87 19.77
CA GLY A 344 -8.66 -10.61 20.24
C GLY A 344 -7.79 -9.39 19.94
N GLN A 345 -7.70 -8.47 20.90
CA GLN A 345 -6.91 -7.24 20.76
C GLN A 345 -5.40 -7.49 20.69
N ASP A 346 -4.90 -8.56 21.30
CA ASP A 346 -3.47 -8.79 21.40
C ASP A 346 -2.86 -9.09 20.03
N VAL A 347 -3.55 -9.85 19.16
CA VAL A 347 -3.08 -10.06 17.77
C VAL A 347 -3.09 -8.78 16.94
N VAL A 348 -3.99 -7.83 17.23
CA VAL A 348 -3.98 -6.50 16.58
C VAL A 348 -2.79 -5.69 17.07
N ARG A 349 -2.55 -5.66 18.38
CA ARG A 349 -1.41 -4.96 18.97
C ARG A 349 -0.09 -5.52 18.43
N ASP A 350 0.05 -6.83 18.39
CA ASP A 350 1.25 -7.52 17.91
C ASP A 350 1.48 -7.24 16.43
N ALA A 351 0.44 -7.34 15.59
CA ALA A 351 0.54 -7.02 14.16
C ALA A 351 0.92 -5.55 13.91
N LEU A 352 0.48 -4.62 14.76
CA LEU A 352 0.83 -3.20 14.66
C LEU A 352 2.22 -2.89 15.24
N ALA A 353 2.73 -3.72 16.15
CA ALA A 353 4.06 -3.60 16.74
C ALA A 353 5.14 -4.41 15.99
N GLU A 354 4.75 -5.28 15.06
CA GLU A 354 5.64 -6.12 14.25
C GLU A 354 6.68 -5.28 13.51
N GLY A 355 7.91 -5.79 13.43
CA GLY A 355 9.07 -5.05 12.90
C GLY A 355 9.50 -5.51 11.52
N SER A 356 9.12 -6.70 11.07
CA SER A 356 9.56 -7.24 9.77
C SER A 356 8.50 -7.99 8.98
N LYS A 357 7.58 -8.70 9.66
CA LYS A 357 6.59 -9.55 8.99
C LYS A 357 5.34 -8.79 8.57
N VAL A 358 4.86 -9.08 7.37
CA VAL A 358 3.56 -8.60 6.91
C VAL A 358 2.47 -9.48 7.52
N THR A 359 1.51 -8.87 8.20
CA THR A 359 0.48 -9.59 8.95
C THR A 359 -0.91 -9.28 8.40
N GLU A 360 -1.68 -10.31 8.10
CA GLU A 360 -3.09 -10.22 7.72
C GLU A 360 -4.00 -10.48 8.92
N LEU A 361 -5.00 -9.62 9.09
CA LEU A 361 -6.01 -9.69 10.14
C LEU A 361 -7.40 -9.56 9.54
N TRP A 362 -8.38 -10.20 10.18
CA TRP A 362 -9.79 -10.10 9.82
C TRP A 362 -10.53 -9.44 10.98
N LEU A 363 -10.70 -8.13 10.90
CA LEU A 363 -11.47 -7.36 11.87
C LEU A 363 -12.96 -7.64 11.66
N ARG A 364 -13.77 -7.61 12.71
CA ARG A 364 -15.21 -7.87 12.59
C ARG A 364 -15.96 -6.54 12.60
N GLN A 365 -17.02 -6.44 11.81
CA GLN A 365 -17.97 -5.33 11.93
C GLN A 365 -18.80 -5.53 13.22
N PRO A 366 -19.22 -4.43 13.88
CA PRO A 366 -19.90 -4.47 15.17
C PRO A 366 -21.28 -5.14 15.16
#